data_AF-A0A2V5IP21-F1
#
_entry.id   AF-A0A2V5IP21-F1
#
_cell.length_a   1.000
_cell.length_b   1.000
_cell.length_c   1.000
_cell.angle_alpha   90.00
_cell.angle_beta   90.00
_cell.angle_gamma   90.00
#
_symmetry.space_group_name_H-M   'P 1'
#
loop_
_entity.id
_entity.type
_entity.pdbx_description
1 polymer ?
#
loop_
_entity_poly.entity_id
_entity_poly.type
_entity_poly.pdbx_seq_one_letter_code
_entity_poly.pdbx_strand_id
1 'polypeptide(L)'
;MTDHELLALLSMTPTESAATTLGLLRLDQYNDDELFHQAGVTTLLVRGLATAQGEKVVPVENAAIVGSVIAQAQEWLQITLTTPEMHHVLFTVGSNVGAVLLSITPFGVHDVQPIESGPAMLELGLHLSKEYLTAATADSPATVTIKRLRVDAPTVEASVRAEAGDWTLSSTGGEQSYPREVALDKLRESLG
;
A
#
# COMPACT_ATOMS: atom_id res chain seq x y z
N MET A 1 4.41 -5.22 -11.26
CA MET A 1 5.82 -4.85 -11.07
C MET A 1 6.43 -5.76 -10.02
N THR A 2 7.72 -6.06 -10.09
CA THR A 2 8.38 -6.91 -9.10
C THR A 2 9.02 -6.11 -7.97
N ASP A 3 9.43 -6.77 -6.88
CA ASP A 3 10.20 -6.14 -5.80
C ASP A 3 11.44 -5.41 -6.32
N HIS A 4 12.24 -6.06 -7.15
CA HIS A 4 13.45 -5.47 -7.74
C HIS A 4 13.14 -4.32 -8.71
N GLU A 5 12.03 -4.36 -9.43
CA GLU A 5 11.60 -3.25 -10.28
C GLU A 5 11.17 -2.04 -9.44
N LEU A 6 10.41 -2.25 -8.35
CA LEU A 6 10.00 -1.18 -7.44
C LEU A 6 11.22 -0.57 -6.73
N LEU A 7 12.15 -1.40 -6.26
CA LEU A 7 13.43 -0.95 -5.71
C LEU A 7 14.18 -0.08 -6.73
N ALA A 8 14.38 -0.57 -7.96
CA ALA A 8 15.09 0.18 -8.99
C ALA A 8 14.42 1.53 -9.32
N LEU A 9 13.09 1.57 -9.42
CA LEU A 9 12.37 2.83 -9.62
C LEU A 9 12.60 3.84 -8.49
N LEU A 10 12.54 3.37 -7.24
CA LEU A 10 12.76 4.21 -6.05
C LEU A 10 14.22 4.68 -5.96
N SER A 11 15.19 3.83 -6.33
CA SER A 11 16.61 4.18 -6.37
C SER A 11 16.97 5.17 -7.48
N MET A 12 16.22 5.21 -8.59
CA MET A 12 16.42 6.19 -9.66
C MET A 12 16.02 7.62 -9.25
N THR A 13 15.17 7.78 -8.24
CA THR A 13 14.71 9.09 -7.70
C THR A 13 14.78 9.08 -6.17
N PRO A 14 15.99 9.18 -5.57
CA PRO A 14 16.15 9.07 -4.13
C PRO A 14 15.60 10.31 -3.42
N THR A 15 14.59 10.10 -2.58
CA THR A 15 13.95 11.11 -1.71
C THR A 15 13.63 10.49 -0.34
N GLU A 16 13.25 11.31 0.64
CA GLU A 16 12.74 10.81 1.93
C GLU A 16 11.45 9.99 1.78
N SER A 17 10.58 10.39 0.84
CA SER A 17 9.37 9.64 0.50
C SER A 17 9.71 8.30 -0.16
N ALA A 18 10.74 8.25 -1.00
CA ALA A 18 11.21 7.00 -1.60
C ALA A 18 11.73 6.05 -0.52
N ALA A 19 12.52 6.55 0.43
CA ALA A 19 12.98 5.76 1.58
C ALA A 19 11.81 5.27 2.45
N THR A 20 10.79 6.10 2.66
CA THR A 20 9.56 5.71 3.37
C THR A 20 8.84 4.58 2.64
N THR A 21 8.65 4.69 1.32
CA THR A 21 8.02 3.64 0.51
C THR A 21 8.84 2.34 0.57
N LEU A 22 10.17 2.41 0.46
CA LEU A 22 11.04 1.23 0.59
C LEU A 22 10.85 0.53 1.94
N GLY A 23 10.83 1.27 3.04
CA GLY A 23 10.60 0.70 4.37
C GLY A 23 9.22 0.07 4.54
N LEU A 24 8.17 0.70 4.00
CA LEU A 24 6.80 0.14 4.03
C LEU A 24 6.70 -1.17 3.24
N LEU A 25 7.39 -1.25 2.10
CA LEU A 25 7.46 -2.46 1.28
C LEU A 25 8.51 -3.47 1.75
N ARG A 26 9.30 -3.14 2.79
CA ARG A 26 10.44 -3.94 3.28
C ARG A 26 11.50 -4.22 2.20
N LEU A 27 11.69 -3.26 1.30
CA LEU A 27 12.70 -3.32 0.24
C LEU A 27 14.00 -2.62 0.65
N ASP A 28 13.98 -1.85 1.72
CA ASP A 28 15.14 -1.16 2.30
C ASP A 28 16.27 -2.11 2.73
N GLN A 29 15.91 -3.35 3.09
CA GLN A 29 16.89 -4.42 3.39
C GLN A 29 17.79 -4.79 2.20
N TYR A 30 17.43 -4.41 0.97
CA TYR A 30 18.18 -4.71 -0.26
C TYR A 30 18.92 -3.50 -0.83
N ASN A 31 18.97 -2.36 -0.13
CA ASN A 31 19.58 -1.13 -0.64
C ASN A 31 21.07 -1.28 -1.02
N ASP A 32 21.79 -2.15 -0.32
CA ASP A 32 23.21 -2.44 -0.59
C ASP A 32 23.42 -3.70 -1.46
N ASP A 33 22.34 -4.35 -1.91
CA ASP A 33 22.41 -5.52 -2.78
C ASP A 33 22.48 -5.09 -4.26
N GLU A 34 23.71 -4.94 -4.75
CA GLU A 34 23.96 -4.54 -6.13
C GLU A 34 23.34 -5.51 -7.15
N LEU A 35 23.33 -6.81 -6.86
CA LEU A 35 22.74 -7.81 -7.76
C LEU A 35 21.23 -7.63 -7.87
N PHE A 36 20.57 -7.42 -6.73
CA PHE A 36 19.12 -7.20 -6.68
C PHE A 36 18.73 -5.90 -7.40
N HIS A 37 19.52 -4.84 -7.24
CA HIS A 37 19.34 -3.59 -7.98
C HIS A 37 19.55 -3.75 -9.49
N GLN A 38 20.61 -4.44 -9.92
CA GLN A 38 20.89 -4.72 -11.34
C GLN A 38 19.79 -5.58 -11.97
N ALA A 39 19.23 -6.56 -11.24
CA ALA A 39 18.08 -7.33 -11.67
C ALA A 39 16.86 -6.42 -11.92
N GLY A 40 16.63 -5.46 -11.02
CA GLY A 40 15.66 -4.36 -11.14
C GLY A 40 15.73 -3.64 -12.48
N VAL A 41 16.88 -3.00 -12.70
CA VAL A 41 17.18 -2.23 -13.91
C VAL A 41 17.05 -3.09 -15.17
N THR A 42 17.61 -4.30 -15.16
CA THR A 42 17.56 -5.22 -16.31
C THR A 42 16.14 -5.62 -16.65
N THR A 43 15.31 -5.93 -15.65
CA THR A 43 13.93 -6.35 -15.87
C THR A 43 13.09 -5.19 -16.44
N LEU A 44 13.28 -3.97 -15.92
CA LEU A 44 12.64 -2.77 -16.48
C LEU A 44 12.99 -2.57 -17.96
N LEU A 45 14.27 -2.72 -18.33
CA LEU A 45 14.73 -2.59 -19.72
C LEU A 45 14.13 -3.68 -20.63
N VAL A 46 14.23 -4.95 -20.22
CA VAL A 46 13.75 -6.09 -21.03
C VAL A 46 12.24 -6.03 -21.26
N ARG A 47 11.48 -5.52 -20.28
CA ARG A 47 10.03 -5.37 -20.38
C ARG A 47 9.59 -4.05 -21.05
N GLY A 48 10.52 -3.23 -21.51
CA GLY A 48 10.22 -1.93 -22.13
C GLY A 48 9.64 -0.90 -21.18
N LEU A 49 9.85 -1.06 -19.87
CA LEU A 49 9.42 -0.14 -18.82
C LEU A 49 10.48 0.91 -18.50
N ALA A 50 11.70 0.75 -19.03
CA ALA A 50 12.75 1.74 -19.01
C ALA A 50 13.52 1.74 -20.33
N THR A 51 14.26 2.82 -20.59
CA THR A 51 15.16 2.95 -21.72
C THR A 51 16.51 3.50 -21.29
N ALA A 52 17.57 3.16 -22.03
CA ALA A 52 18.84 3.86 -21.91
C ALA A 52 18.72 5.27 -22.52
N GLN A 53 19.21 6.27 -21.81
CA GLN A 53 19.34 7.65 -22.27
C GLN A 53 20.75 8.15 -21.92
N GLY A 54 21.66 8.04 -22.88
CA GLY A 54 23.09 8.25 -22.64
C GLY A 54 23.62 7.18 -21.67
N GLU A 55 24.23 7.63 -20.57
CA GLU A 55 24.80 6.74 -19.54
C GLU A 55 23.80 6.39 -18.43
N LYS A 56 22.53 6.81 -18.55
CA LYS A 56 21.50 6.57 -17.54
C LYS A 56 20.42 5.63 -18.08
N VAL A 57 19.80 4.88 -17.17
CA VAL A 57 18.53 4.19 -17.43
C VAL A 57 17.43 5.03 -16.81
N VAL A 58 16.39 5.32 -17.59
CA VAL A 58 15.24 6.12 -17.15
C VAL A 58 13.95 5.34 -17.38
N PRO A 59 12.99 5.38 -16.44
CA PRO A 59 11.70 4.73 -16.64
C PRO A 59 10.90 5.46 -17.71
N VAL A 60 10.00 4.74 -18.39
CA VAL A 60 9.13 5.29 -19.45
C VAL A 60 7.66 5.00 -19.16
N GLU A 61 6.78 5.78 -19.77
CA GLU A 61 5.33 5.59 -19.76
C GLU A 61 4.78 5.33 -18.34
N ASN A 62 4.04 4.22 -18.16
CA ASN A 62 3.41 3.83 -16.90
C ASN A 62 4.43 3.64 -15.78
N ALA A 63 5.64 3.14 -16.07
CA ALA A 63 6.67 2.97 -15.05
C ALA A 63 7.25 4.31 -14.58
N ALA A 64 7.32 5.31 -15.46
CA ALA A 64 7.73 6.67 -15.08
C ALA A 64 6.69 7.32 -14.15
N ILE A 65 5.40 7.09 -14.43
CA ILE A 65 4.29 7.56 -13.58
C ILE A 65 4.35 6.88 -12.22
N VAL A 66 4.40 5.53 -12.20
CA VAL A 66 4.48 4.76 -10.94
C VAL A 66 5.69 5.18 -10.13
N GLY A 67 6.89 5.23 -10.73
CA GLY A 67 8.12 5.65 -10.09
C GLY A 67 8.03 7.05 -9.49
N SER A 68 7.45 8.00 -10.23
CA SER A 68 7.24 9.37 -9.74
C SER A 68 6.28 9.43 -8.56
N VAL A 69 5.14 8.70 -8.63
CA VAL A 69 4.16 8.66 -7.54
C VAL A 69 4.77 8.10 -6.26
N ILE A 70 5.46 6.96 -6.35
CA ILE A 70 5.99 6.27 -5.16
C ILE A 70 7.23 6.95 -4.57
N ALA A 71 8.02 7.64 -5.39
CA ALA A 71 9.18 8.41 -4.96
C ALA A 71 8.82 9.82 -4.46
N GLN A 72 7.66 10.36 -4.77
CA GLN A 72 7.22 11.70 -4.33
C GLN A 72 5.95 11.63 -3.46
N ALA A 73 5.71 10.47 -2.87
CA ALA A 73 4.53 10.22 -2.08
C ALA A 73 4.45 11.15 -0.86
N GLN A 74 3.24 11.61 -0.56
CA GLN A 74 2.90 12.43 0.60
C GLN A 74 1.95 11.69 1.54
N GLU A 75 1.34 10.61 1.06
CA GLU A 75 0.37 9.82 1.80
C GLU A 75 0.47 8.33 1.41
N TRP A 76 0.39 7.47 2.42
CA TRP A 76 0.36 6.02 2.27
C TRP A 76 -0.76 5.46 3.13
N LEU A 77 -1.53 4.52 2.60
CA LEU A 77 -2.40 3.66 3.39
C LEU A 77 -1.98 2.22 3.16
N GLN A 78 -1.64 1.52 4.22
CA GLN A 78 -1.51 0.07 4.23
C GLN A 78 -2.84 -0.52 4.70
N ILE A 79 -3.40 -1.41 3.90
CA ILE A 79 -4.65 -2.11 4.18
C ILE A 79 -4.33 -3.59 4.27
N THR A 80 -4.43 -4.15 5.46
CA THR A 80 -4.24 -5.58 5.72
C THR A 80 -5.61 -6.23 5.88
N LEU A 81 -5.89 -7.24 5.07
CA LEU A 81 -7.12 -8.02 5.09
C LEU A 81 -6.77 -9.46 5.49
N THR A 82 -7.33 -9.94 6.61
CA THR A 82 -6.99 -11.24 7.19
C THR A 82 -8.22 -12.07 7.49
N THR A 83 -8.21 -13.34 7.10
CA THR A 83 -9.14 -14.40 7.51
C THR A 83 -8.30 -15.63 7.90
N PRO A 84 -8.91 -16.73 8.42
CA PRO A 84 -8.17 -17.96 8.69
C PRO A 84 -7.44 -18.54 7.47
N GLU A 85 -7.92 -18.26 6.26
CA GLU A 85 -7.43 -18.87 5.02
C GLU A 85 -6.53 -17.93 4.19
N MET A 86 -6.58 -16.62 4.46
CA MET A 86 -6.08 -15.61 3.54
C MET A 86 -5.55 -14.40 4.28
N HIS A 87 -4.43 -13.86 3.77
CA HIS A 87 -3.79 -12.65 4.27
C HIS A 87 -3.36 -11.79 3.07
N HIS A 88 -4.06 -10.69 2.82
CA HIS A 88 -3.76 -9.73 1.77
C HIS A 88 -3.24 -8.43 2.34
N VAL A 89 -2.22 -7.87 1.68
CA VAL A 89 -1.72 -6.54 1.99
C VAL A 89 -1.80 -5.70 0.73
N LEU A 90 -2.54 -4.60 0.83
CA LEU A 90 -2.68 -3.59 -0.21
C LEU A 90 -2.05 -2.29 0.29
N PHE A 91 -1.44 -1.53 -0.61
CA PHE A 91 -0.99 -0.17 -0.32
C PHE A 91 -1.61 0.81 -1.30
N THR A 92 -2.21 1.88 -0.81
CA THR A 92 -2.43 3.07 -1.65
C THR A 92 -1.32 4.06 -1.39
N VAL A 93 -0.71 4.59 -2.44
CA VAL A 93 0.38 5.57 -2.36
C VAL A 93 -0.01 6.79 -3.18
N GLY A 94 -0.01 7.96 -2.57
CA GLY A 94 -0.51 9.21 -3.14
C GLY A 94 0.54 10.31 -3.15
N SER A 95 0.59 11.07 -4.23
CA SER A 95 1.49 12.19 -4.47
C SER A 95 0.76 13.31 -5.22
N ASN A 96 1.41 14.46 -5.40
CA ASN A 96 0.88 15.54 -6.22
C ASN A 96 0.73 15.20 -7.71
N VAL A 97 1.40 14.14 -8.19
CA VAL A 97 1.36 13.71 -9.60
C VAL A 97 0.39 12.56 -9.85
N GLY A 98 -0.27 12.04 -8.80
CA GLY A 98 -1.24 10.96 -8.88
C GLY A 98 -1.15 10.00 -7.70
N ALA A 99 -1.98 8.94 -7.75
CA ALA A 99 -1.99 7.88 -6.76
C ALA A 99 -2.08 6.49 -7.40
N VAL A 100 -1.56 5.49 -6.70
CA VAL A 100 -1.58 4.09 -7.12
C VAL A 100 -2.03 3.17 -5.98
N LEU A 101 -2.72 2.09 -6.34
CA LEU A 101 -2.95 0.91 -5.51
C LEU A 101 -1.93 -0.17 -5.88
N LEU A 102 -1.23 -0.69 -4.88
CA LEU A 102 -0.26 -1.77 -4.96
C LEU A 102 -0.83 -3.00 -4.24
N SER A 103 -1.06 -4.09 -4.97
CA SER A 103 -1.43 -5.37 -4.37
C SER A 103 -0.19 -6.22 -4.12
N ILE A 104 0.21 -6.38 -2.86
CA ILE A 104 1.43 -7.08 -2.50
C ILE A 104 1.17 -8.58 -2.41
N THR A 105 2.04 -9.37 -3.04
CA THR A 105 1.94 -10.82 -3.09
C THR A 105 3.19 -11.42 -2.47
N PRO A 106 3.11 -12.64 -1.92
CA PRO A 106 4.28 -13.31 -1.33
C PRO A 106 5.32 -13.74 -2.37
N PHE A 107 5.03 -13.60 -3.67
CA PHE A 107 5.91 -14.00 -4.77
C PHE A 107 6.80 -12.86 -5.29
N GLY A 108 6.72 -11.66 -4.69
CA GLY A 108 7.48 -10.49 -5.14
C GLY A 108 7.04 -9.97 -6.52
N VAL A 109 5.79 -10.25 -6.91
CA VAL A 109 5.16 -9.76 -8.15
C VAL A 109 3.85 -9.09 -7.79
N HIS A 110 3.74 -7.80 -8.05
CA HIS A 110 2.67 -6.94 -7.56
C HIS A 110 1.85 -6.38 -8.70
N ASP A 111 0.54 -6.27 -8.47
CA ASP A 111 -0.32 -5.48 -9.34
C ASP A 111 -0.24 -4.01 -8.93
N VAL A 112 -0.18 -3.13 -9.92
CA VAL A 112 -0.16 -1.68 -9.74
C VAL A 112 -1.29 -1.09 -10.55
N GLN A 113 -2.19 -0.36 -9.90
CA GLN A 113 -3.35 0.24 -10.54
C GLN A 113 -3.40 1.74 -10.24
N PRO A 114 -3.58 2.61 -11.24
CA PRO A 114 -3.83 4.02 -10.97
C PRO A 114 -5.18 4.18 -10.25
N ILE A 115 -5.21 5.08 -9.27
CA ILE A 115 -6.42 5.41 -8.51
C ILE A 115 -6.54 6.93 -8.37
N GLU A 116 -7.70 7.38 -7.91
CA GLU A 116 -7.89 8.79 -7.55
C GLU A 116 -7.14 9.11 -6.24
N SER A 117 -6.51 10.29 -6.19
CA SER A 117 -5.65 10.72 -5.09
C SER A 117 -6.42 11.39 -3.94
N GLY A 118 -5.75 11.55 -2.79
CA GLY A 118 -6.29 12.31 -1.66
C GLY A 118 -7.42 11.56 -0.96
N PRO A 119 -8.58 12.19 -0.68
CA PRO A 119 -9.68 11.55 0.07
C PRO A 119 -10.16 10.24 -0.55
N ALA A 120 -10.09 10.11 -1.87
CA ALA A 120 -10.49 8.90 -2.58
C ALA A 120 -9.65 7.67 -2.22
N MET A 121 -8.40 7.84 -1.78
CA MET A 121 -7.55 6.73 -1.34
C MET A 121 -8.10 6.08 -0.07
N LEU A 122 -8.50 6.89 0.92
CA LEU A 122 -9.11 6.39 2.15
C LEU A 122 -10.48 5.76 1.86
N GLU A 123 -11.30 6.39 1.02
CA GLU A 123 -12.60 5.85 0.64
C GLU A 123 -12.47 4.51 -0.09
N LEU A 124 -11.47 4.34 -0.96
CA LEU A 124 -11.17 3.05 -1.58
C LEU A 124 -10.78 2.01 -0.52
N GLY A 125 -9.89 2.36 0.42
CA GLY A 125 -9.50 1.46 1.51
C GLY A 125 -10.69 1.03 2.37
N LEU A 126 -11.57 1.95 2.73
CA LEU A 126 -12.80 1.68 3.49
C LEU A 126 -13.79 0.83 2.68
N HIS A 127 -13.92 1.08 1.38
CA HIS A 127 -14.77 0.29 0.49
C HIS A 127 -14.30 -1.17 0.41
N LEU A 128 -13.01 -1.39 0.16
CA LEU A 128 -12.43 -2.74 0.13
C LEU A 128 -12.57 -3.44 1.48
N SER A 129 -12.36 -2.70 2.57
CA SER A 129 -12.53 -3.20 3.94
C SER A 129 -13.96 -3.63 4.22
N LYS A 130 -14.94 -2.84 3.78
CA LYS A 130 -16.37 -3.17 3.91
C LYS A 130 -16.66 -4.48 3.20
N GLU A 131 -16.35 -4.59 1.92
CA GLU A 131 -16.62 -5.80 1.13
C GLU A 131 -16.02 -7.04 1.83
N TYR A 132 -14.76 -6.93 2.29
CA TYR A 132 -14.07 -8.01 2.99
C TYR A 132 -14.73 -8.39 4.32
N LEU A 133 -15.05 -7.42 5.18
CA LEU A 133 -15.68 -7.65 6.48
C LEU A 133 -17.11 -8.18 6.36
N THR A 134 -17.85 -7.79 5.31
CA THR A 134 -19.22 -8.27 5.11
C THR A 134 -19.32 -9.74 4.71
N ALA A 135 -18.21 -10.33 4.23
CA ALA A 135 -18.12 -11.77 3.95
C ALA A 135 -17.81 -12.60 5.22
N ALA A 136 -17.54 -11.97 6.36
CA ALA A 136 -17.21 -12.67 7.61
C ALA A 136 -18.39 -13.50 8.14
N THR A 137 -18.06 -14.66 8.71
CA THR A 137 -19.00 -15.56 9.38
C THR A 137 -18.44 -15.98 10.74
N ALA A 138 -19.25 -16.68 11.55
CA ALA A 138 -18.77 -17.21 12.83
C ALA A 138 -17.55 -18.14 12.68
N ASP A 139 -17.55 -18.97 11.62
CA ASP A 139 -16.49 -19.95 11.35
C ASP A 139 -15.32 -19.36 10.55
N SER A 140 -15.50 -18.17 9.97
CA SER A 140 -14.48 -17.46 9.20
C SER A 140 -14.53 -15.97 9.54
N PRO A 141 -13.96 -15.56 10.68
CA PRO A 141 -13.88 -14.16 11.05
C PRO A 141 -12.96 -13.41 10.10
N ALA A 142 -13.24 -12.13 9.87
CA ALA A 142 -12.41 -11.27 9.05
C ALA A 142 -11.87 -10.12 9.90
N THR A 143 -10.59 -9.80 9.71
CA THR A 143 -9.96 -8.63 10.31
C THR A 143 -9.42 -7.74 9.22
N VAL A 144 -9.70 -6.45 9.34
CA VAL A 144 -9.09 -5.41 8.52
C VAL A 144 -8.28 -4.52 9.42
N THR A 145 -7.04 -4.22 9.04
CA THR A 145 -6.24 -3.16 9.65
C THR A 145 -5.90 -2.13 8.59
N ILE A 146 -6.18 -0.86 8.86
CA ILE A 146 -5.73 0.26 8.04
C ILE A 146 -4.72 1.07 8.84
N LYS A 147 -3.52 1.21 8.29
CA LYS A 147 -2.48 2.10 8.79
C LYS A 147 -2.26 3.22 7.78
N ARG A 148 -2.44 4.46 8.22
CA ARG A 148 -2.31 5.65 7.38
C ARG A 148 -1.13 6.49 7.83
N LEU A 149 -0.27 6.81 6.88
CA LEU A 149 0.90 7.66 7.03
C LEU A 149 0.73 8.87 6.12
N ARG A 150 1.01 10.07 6.64
CA ARG A 150 1.08 11.30 5.87
C ARG A 150 2.35 12.03 6.26
N VAL A 151 2.96 12.72 5.30
CA VAL A 151 4.08 13.64 5.59
C VAL A 151 3.60 14.67 6.61
N ASP A 152 4.45 14.98 7.59
CA ASP A 152 4.20 15.94 8.67
C ASP A 152 2.98 15.66 9.56
N ALA A 153 2.45 14.42 9.56
CA ALA A 153 1.38 14.01 10.47
C ALA A 153 1.75 12.73 11.23
N PRO A 154 1.21 12.55 12.46
CA PRO A 154 1.31 11.28 13.16
C PRO A 154 0.71 10.13 12.33
N THR A 155 1.36 8.97 12.38
CA THR A 155 0.76 7.73 11.86
C THR A 155 -0.47 7.39 12.67
N VAL A 156 -1.56 7.06 11.98
CA VAL A 156 -2.79 6.55 12.60
C VAL A 156 -3.04 5.12 12.13
N GLU A 157 -3.55 4.30 13.03
CA GLU A 157 -3.84 2.90 12.76
C GLU A 157 -5.13 2.51 13.47
N ALA A 158 -5.99 1.80 12.75
CA ALA A 158 -7.21 1.24 13.29
C ALA A 158 -7.50 -0.10 12.65
N SER A 159 -8.06 -1.02 13.42
CA SER A 159 -8.46 -2.34 12.94
C SER A 159 -9.89 -2.66 13.33
N VAL A 160 -10.58 -3.39 12.47
CA VAL A 160 -11.92 -3.92 12.73
C VAL A 160 -11.86 -5.43 12.57
N ARG A 161 -12.31 -6.14 13.60
CA ARG A 161 -12.56 -7.57 13.56
C ARG A 161 -14.06 -7.81 13.46
N ALA A 162 -14.49 -8.45 12.38
CA ALA A 162 -15.84 -8.90 12.14
C ALA A 162 -16.00 -10.37 12.53
N GLU A 163 -16.95 -10.62 13.43
CA GLU A 163 -17.46 -11.94 13.80
C GLU A 163 -18.98 -11.94 13.67
N ALA A 164 -19.64 -13.07 13.95
CA ALA A 164 -21.09 -13.12 13.97
C ALA A 164 -21.65 -12.22 15.09
N GLY A 165 -22.24 -11.08 14.72
CA GLY A 165 -22.80 -10.10 15.65
C GLY A 165 -22.10 -8.74 15.58
N ASP A 166 -21.69 -8.23 16.73
CA ASP A 166 -20.99 -6.95 16.84
C ASP A 166 -19.57 -7.05 16.30
N TRP A 167 -19.08 -5.94 15.76
CA TRP A 167 -17.72 -5.82 15.24
C TRP A 167 -16.87 -5.07 16.25
N THR A 168 -15.65 -5.55 16.44
CA THR A 168 -14.72 -4.99 17.40
C THR A 168 -13.74 -4.07 16.69
N LEU A 169 -13.75 -2.80 17.04
CA LEU A 169 -12.80 -1.79 16.57
C LEU A 169 -11.67 -1.64 17.59
N SER A 170 -10.42 -1.72 17.15
CA SER A 170 -9.24 -1.37 17.93
C SER A 170 -8.55 -0.16 17.30
N SER A 171 -8.27 0.88 18.08
CA SER A 171 -7.57 2.09 17.65
C SER A 171 -6.68 2.63 18.78
N THR A 172 -6.06 3.80 18.59
CA THR A 172 -5.30 4.49 19.65
C THR A 172 -6.12 4.75 20.92
N GLY A 173 -7.46 4.82 20.80
CA GLY A 173 -8.38 5.00 21.93
C GLY A 173 -8.72 3.72 22.71
N GLY A 174 -8.19 2.56 22.30
CA GLY A 174 -8.51 1.25 22.85
C GLY A 174 -9.44 0.43 21.97
N GLU A 175 -9.98 -0.63 22.56
CA GLU A 175 -10.86 -1.58 21.89
C GLU A 175 -12.32 -1.37 22.30
N GLN A 176 -13.21 -1.31 21.33
CA GLN A 176 -14.64 -1.12 21.57
C GLN A 176 -15.48 -1.86 20.54
N SER A 177 -16.56 -2.51 20.99
CA SER A 177 -17.52 -3.19 20.13
C SER A 177 -18.59 -2.23 19.64
N TYR A 178 -18.94 -2.35 18.36
CA TYR A 178 -19.96 -1.56 17.70
C TYR A 178 -20.87 -2.46 16.87
N PRO A 179 -22.15 -2.09 16.71
CA PRO A 179 -22.99 -2.71 15.70
C PRO A 179 -22.35 -2.59 14.31
N ARG A 180 -22.51 -3.61 13.47
CA ARG A 180 -21.98 -3.66 12.09
C ARG A 180 -22.19 -2.37 11.28
N GLU A 181 -23.39 -1.80 11.39
CA GLU A 181 -23.81 -0.59 10.66
C GLU A 181 -22.96 0.64 11.04
N VAL A 182 -22.40 0.67 12.25
CA VAL A 182 -21.68 1.81 12.83
C VAL A 182 -20.17 1.61 12.83
N ALA A 183 -19.70 0.35 12.86
CA ALA A 183 -18.29 0.02 12.99
C ALA A 183 -17.41 0.63 11.88
N LEU A 184 -17.90 0.69 10.64
CA LEU A 184 -17.16 1.28 9.51
C LEU A 184 -17.06 2.80 9.60
N ASP A 185 -18.11 3.47 10.07
CA ASP A 185 -18.05 4.92 10.30
C ASP A 185 -17.06 5.25 11.43
N LYS A 186 -17.01 4.42 12.47
CA LYS A 186 -16.02 4.55 13.56
C LYS A 186 -14.59 4.25 13.10
N LEU A 187 -14.43 3.30 12.18
CA LEU A 187 -13.15 3.08 11.50
C LEU A 187 -12.71 4.32 10.72
N ARG A 188 -13.61 4.92 9.91
CA ARG A 188 -13.33 6.18 9.19
C ARG A 188 -12.92 7.30 10.16
N GLU A 189 -13.69 7.53 11.22
CA GLU A 189 -13.39 8.55 12.24
C GLU A 189 -12.01 8.36 12.86
N SER A 190 -11.59 7.12 13.09
CA SER A 190 -10.29 6.77 13.69
C SER A 190 -9.10 7.06 12.76
N LEU A 191 -9.34 7.19 11.45
CA LEU A 191 -8.30 7.36 10.44
C LEU A 191 -8.13 8.82 9.96
N GLY A 192 -8.97 9.74 10.46
CA GLY A 192 -8.90 11.20 10.22
C GLY A 192 -8.91 11.59 8.75
#